data_AF-A0A6P8FMQ2-F1
#
_entry.id   AF-A0A6P8FMQ2-F1
#
_cell.length_a   1.000
_cell.length_b   1.000
_cell.length_c   1.000
_cell.angle_alpha   90.00
_cell.angle_beta   90.00
_cell.angle_gamma   90.00
#
_symmetry.space_group_name_H-M   'P 1'
#
loop_
_entity.id
_entity.type
_entity.pdbx_description
1 polymer ?
#
loop_
_entity_poly.entity_id
_entity_poly.type
_entity_poly.pdbx_seq_one_letter_code
_entity_poly.pdbx_strand_id
1 'polypeptide(L)'
;MVCLFQGGSFPFECLDQNVQLTFPASAFESNGTAQVNVGLKKAIYDALRKIDVLFENDTMPNSWDQKKIDDFRNIVYRLVEENECGLNSYQAIEDDFSDREILLDAYFKEMADLLLQKEFSACAWEVVRKETLRTLGFILQNASDHLFWTRRHGHKRRR
;
A
#
# COMPACT_ATOMS: atom_id res chain seq x y z
N MET A 1 -2.04 4.85 -13.00
CA MET A 1 -1.86 5.03 -11.55
C MET A 1 -0.38 5.03 -11.15
N VAL A 2 0.51 4.32 -11.86
CA VAL A 2 1.97 4.30 -11.60
C VAL A 2 2.68 5.66 -11.88
N CYS A 3 2.12 6.54 -12.71
CA CYS A 3 2.74 7.81 -13.08
C CYS A 3 2.61 8.95 -12.04
N LEU A 4 1.98 8.71 -10.88
CA LEU A 4 1.71 9.75 -9.88
C LEU A 4 2.70 9.77 -8.71
N PHE A 5 3.53 8.74 -8.54
CA PHE A 5 4.52 8.71 -7.48
C PHE A 5 5.80 9.41 -7.93
N GLN A 6 6.18 10.49 -7.23
CA GLN A 6 7.32 11.31 -7.63
C GLN A 6 8.58 10.98 -6.86
N GLY A 7 9.65 10.87 -7.62
CA GLY A 7 11.07 10.81 -7.22
C GLY A 7 11.95 10.44 -8.42
N GLY A 8 11.34 10.05 -9.55
CA GLY A 8 12.08 9.60 -10.72
C GLY A 8 12.83 8.31 -10.40
N SER A 9 13.98 8.11 -11.07
CA SER A 9 14.90 7.03 -10.70
C SER A 9 15.39 7.25 -9.28
N PHE A 10 15.67 6.15 -8.57
CA PHE A 10 16.24 6.24 -7.22
C PHE A 10 17.56 7.04 -7.26
N PRO A 11 17.74 8.07 -6.41
CA PRO A 11 18.90 8.94 -6.48
C PRO A 11 20.21 8.19 -6.22
N PHE A 12 21.26 8.52 -6.98
CA PHE A 12 22.56 7.84 -6.86
C PHE A 12 23.20 8.08 -5.50
N GLU A 13 23.04 9.29 -4.97
CA GLU A 13 23.49 9.74 -3.65
C GLU A 13 22.82 9.03 -2.47
N CYS A 14 21.77 8.24 -2.72
CA CYS A 14 21.06 7.47 -1.71
C CYS A 14 21.38 5.97 -1.77
N LEU A 15 22.21 5.51 -2.72
CA LEU A 15 22.47 4.08 -2.93
C LEU A 15 23.16 3.41 -1.75
N ASP A 16 24.05 4.12 -1.08
CA ASP A 16 24.76 3.72 0.14
C ASP A 16 23.85 3.64 1.37
N GLN A 17 22.68 4.28 1.31
CA GLN A 17 21.62 4.20 2.33
C GLN A 17 20.44 3.31 1.90
N ASN A 18 20.53 2.71 0.72
CA ASN A 18 19.49 1.86 0.18
C ASN A 18 19.43 0.54 0.95
N VAL A 19 18.41 0.41 1.79
CA VAL A 19 18.11 -0.85 2.47
C VAL A 19 17.18 -1.69 1.59
N GLN A 20 17.49 -2.98 1.45
CA GLN A 20 16.58 -3.94 0.84
C GLN A 20 15.68 -4.51 1.92
N LEU A 21 14.43 -4.06 1.94
CA LEU A 21 13.42 -4.61 2.84
C LEU A 21 12.89 -5.92 2.25
N THR A 22 12.57 -6.86 3.13
CA THR A 22 11.99 -8.15 2.71
C THR A 22 10.52 -7.92 2.39
N PHE A 23 10.19 -7.91 1.10
CA PHE A 23 8.83 -7.67 0.65
C PHE A 23 7.90 -8.84 1.00
N PRO A 24 6.75 -8.59 1.67
CA PRO A 24 5.83 -9.64 2.10
C PRO A 24 4.91 -10.10 0.95
N ALA A 25 5.49 -10.71 -0.09
CA ALA A 25 4.72 -11.15 -1.27
C ALA A 25 3.58 -12.11 -0.91
N SER A 26 3.83 -13.02 0.03
CA SER A 26 2.84 -14.01 0.50
C SER A 26 1.61 -13.37 1.14
N ALA A 27 1.73 -12.17 1.72
CA ALA A 27 0.58 -11.43 2.25
C ALA A 27 -0.44 -11.04 1.16
N PHE A 28 0.00 -11.02 -0.11
CA PHE A 28 -0.81 -10.67 -1.27
C PHE A 28 -1.09 -11.86 -2.21
N GLU A 29 -0.64 -13.07 -1.86
CA GLU A 29 -0.88 -14.26 -2.68
C GLU A 29 -2.33 -14.75 -2.56
N SER A 30 -2.93 -15.13 -3.68
CA SER A 30 -4.21 -15.84 -3.74
C SER A 30 -4.01 -17.27 -4.21
N ASN A 31 -4.69 -18.22 -3.58
CA ASN A 31 -4.83 -19.59 -4.05
C ASN A 31 -6.18 -19.85 -4.75
N GLY A 32 -6.96 -18.79 -5.03
CA GLY A 32 -8.25 -18.87 -5.71
C GLY A 32 -9.44 -19.27 -4.82
N THR A 33 -9.24 -19.64 -3.56
CA THR A 33 -10.35 -19.98 -2.65
C THR A 33 -11.10 -18.73 -2.19
N ALA A 34 -12.40 -18.87 -1.92
CA ALA A 34 -13.24 -17.75 -1.48
C ALA A 34 -12.74 -17.13 -0.16
N GLN A 35 -12.30 -17.96 0.77
CA GLN A 35 -11.70 -17.57 2.05
C GLN A 35 -10.45 -16.70 1.87
N VAL A 36 -9.47 -17.20 1.12
CA VAL A 36 -8.23 -16.47 0.82
C VAL A 36 -8.49 -15.17 0.06
N ASN A 37 -9.52 -15.14 -0.79
CA ASN A 37 -9.91 -13.91 -1.47
C ASN A 37 -10.51 -12.84 -0.54
N VAL A 38 -11.06 -13.22 0.61
CA VAL A 38 -11.49 -12.27 1.65
C VAL A 38 -10.27 -11.76 2.42
N GLY A 39 -9.40 -12.66 2.89
CA GLY A 39 -8.17 -12.28 3.58
C GLY A 39 -7.27 -11.38 2.71
N LEU A 40 -7.17 -11.66 1.41
CA LEU A 40 -6.47 -10.81 0.45
C LEU A 40 -7.07 -9.40 0.34
N LYS A 41 -8.40 -9.27 0.29
CA LYS A 41 -9.06 -7.94 0.26
C LYS A 41 -8.76 -7.15 1.53
N LYS A 42 -8.82 -7.81 2.70
CA LYS A 42 -8.46 -7.20 3.98
C LYS A 42 -6.97 -6.79 4.00
N ALA A 43 -6.08 -7.62 3.48
CA ALA A 43 -4.65 -7.32 3.36
C ALA A 43 -4.35 -6.12 2.44
N ILE A 44 -5.04 -6.02 1.30
CA ILE A 44 -4.92 -4.87 0.39
C ILE A 44 -5.38 -3.58 1.08
N TYR A 45 -6.54 -3.63 1.74
CA TYR A 45 -7.04 -2.49 2.51
C TYR A 45 -6.07 -2.08 3.62
N ASP A 46 -5.56 -3.05 4.38
CA ASP A 46 -4.63 -2.79 5.47
C ASP A 46 -3.31 -2.18 4.97
N ALA A 47 -2.77 -2.68 3.86
CA ALA A 47 -1.60 -2.09 3.22
C ALA A 47 -1.86 -0.65 2.76
N LEU A 48 -3.02 -0.35 2.17
CA LEU A 48 -3.40 1.01 1.78
C LEU A 48 -3.52 1.94 2.99
N ARG A 49 -4.15 1.48 4.07
CA ARG A 49 -4.27 2.22 5.34
C ARG A 49 -2.90 2.51 5.94
N LYS A 50 -2.00 1.52 5.96
CA LYS A 50 -0.64 1.69 6.48
C LYS A 50 0.18 2.66 5.62
N ILE A 51 -0.02 2.66 4.30
CA ILE A 51 0.53 3.69 3.40
C ILE A 51 -0.02 5.07 3.76
N ASP A 52 -1.34 5.20 3.94
CA ASP A 52 -1.97 6.47 4.31
C ASP A 52 -1.32 7.05 5.58
N VAL A 53 -1.29 6.26 6.66
CA VAL A 53 -0.68 6.63 7.96
C VAL A 53 0.81 6.97 7.81
N LEU A 54 1.57 6.20 7.02
CA LEU A 54 3.00 6.44 6.83
C LEU A 54 3.26 7.81 6.17
N PHE A 55 2.34 8.28 5.34
CA PHE A 55 2.44 9.54 4.60
C PHE A 55 1.65 10.71 5.23
N GLU A 56 0.94 10.51 6.35
CA GLU A 56 0.15 11.57 7.02
C GLU A 56 1.00 12.77 7.46
N ASN A 57 2.23 12.53 7.92
CA ASN A 57 3.09 13.59 8.47
C ASN A 57 3.81 14.37 7.36
N ASP A 58 3.96 15.68 7.56
CA ASP A 58 4.70 16.58 6.66
C ASP A 58 6.23 16.53 6.90
N THR A 59 6.77 15.32 7.07
CA THR A 59 8.22 15.10 7.25
C THR A 59 8.91 14.65 5.97
N MET A 60 8.17 14.60 4.85
CA MET A 60 8.71 14.29 3.53
C MET A 60 9.65 15.39 3.00
N PRO A 61 10.55 15.06 2.06
CA PRO A 61 11.53 16.02 1.56
C PRO A 61 10.87 17.16 0.78
N ASN A 62 11.25 18.40 1.10
CA ASN A 62 10.79 19.60 0.37
C ASN A 62 11.19 19.62 -1.11
N SER A 63 12.16 18.78 -1.51
CA SER A 63 12.60 18.62 -2.91
C SER A 63 11.57 17.89 -3.77
N TRP A 64 10.61 17.17 -3.17
CA TRP A 64 9.49 16.57 -3.89
C TRP A 64 8.43 17.64 -4.22
N ASP A 65 7.75 17.48 -5.36
CA ASP A 65 6.64 18.34 -5.82
C ASP A 65 5.43 18.09 -4.95
N GLN A 66 5.13 19.08 -4.12
CA GLN A 66 4.07 19.03 -3.12
C GLN A 66 2.71 18.72 -3.76
N LYS A 67 2.43 19.24 -4.97
CA LYS A 67 1.16 18.95 -5.64
C LYS A 67 1.00 17.46 -5.93
N LYS A 68 2.07 16.77 -6.33
CA LYS A 68 2.01 15.33 -6.61
C LYS A 68 1.90 14.50 -5.34
N ILE A 69 2.54 14.94 -4.25
CA ILE A 69 2.37 14.31 -2.94
C ILE A 69 0.90 14.44 -2.49
N ASP A 70 0.31 15.63 -2.61
CA ASP A 70 -1.08 15.86 -2.24
C ASP A 70 -2.03 15.03 -3.12
N ASP A 71 -1.82 15.00 -4.43
CA ASP A 71 -2.58 14.14 -5.34
C ASP A 71 -2.46 12.67 -4.94
N PHE A 72 -1.26 12.22 -4.57
CA PHE A 72 -1.03 10.85 -4.11
C PHE A 72 -1.76 10.53 -2.81
N ARG A 73 -1.58 11.36 -1.76
CA ARG A 73 -2.27 11.23 -0.47
C ARG A 73 -3.78 11.18 -0.67
N ASN A 74 -4.34 12.10 -1.47
CA ASN A 74 -5.77 12.14 -1.78
C ASN A 74 -6.25 10.85 -2.48
N ILE A 75 -5.46 10.27 -3.38
CA ILE A 75 -5.82 9.01 -4.04
C ILE A 75 -5.81 7.84 -3.06
N VAL A 76 -4.77 7.74 -2.21
CA VAL A 76 -4.67 6.68 -1.20
C VAL A 76 -5.83 6.79 -0.20
N TYR A 77 -6.05 7.96 0.36
CA TYR A 77 -7.16 8.22 1.28
C TYR A 77 -8.51 7.78 0.67
N ARG A 78 -8.79 8.17 -0.59
CA ARG A 78 -10.01 7.73 -1.27
C ARG A 78 -10.07 6.22 -1.49
N LEU A 79 -8.94 5.56 -1.77
CA LEU A 79 -8.91 4.10 -1.88
C LEU A 79 -9.17 3.44 -0.52
N VAL A 80 -8.67 4.00 0.58
CA VAL A 80 -8.98 3.50 1.93
C VAL A 80 -10.47 3.63 2.22
N GLU A 81 -11.06 4.82 2.05
CA GLU A 81 -12.49 5.06 2.27
C GLU A 81 -13.39 4.18 1.40
N GLU A 82 -13.10 4.07 0.09
CA GLU A 82 -13.92 3.27 -0.86
C GLU A 82 -13.90 1.78 -0.51
N ASN A 83 -12.82 1.28 0.12
CA ASN A 83 -12.68 -0.13 0.48
C ASN A 83 -13.19 -0.45 1.89
N GLU A 84 -13.12 0.48 2.85
CA GLU A 84 -13.59 0.30 4.23
C GLU A 84 -15.06 -0.15 4.27
N CYS A 85 -15.93 0.55 3.54
CA CYS A 85 -17.35 0.24 3.47
C CYS A 85 -17.66 -1.18 2.94
N GLY A 86 -16.78 -1.72 2.09
CA GLY A 86 -16.92 -3.06 1.55
C GLY A 86 -16.59 -4.15 2.56
N LEU A 87 -15.71 -3.89 3.51
CA LEU A 87 -15.17 -4.89 4.44
C LEU A 87 -16.15 -5.32 5.54
N ASN A 88 -17.07 -4.44 5.93
CA ASN A 88 -18.10 -4.75 6.94
C ASN A 88 -18.94 -5.98 6.57
N SER A 89 -19.14 -6.23 5.27
CA SER A 89 -19.87 -7.40 4.78
C SER A 89 -19.12 -8.74 4.94
N TYR A 90 -17.82 -8.70 5.29
CA TYR A 90 -16.95 -9.87 5.42
C TYR A 90 -16.48 -10.14 6.86
N GLN A 91 -16.96 -9.38 7.85
CA GLN A 91 -16.53 -9.55 9.26
C GLN A 91 -16.83 -10.95 9.83
N ALA A 92 -17.89 -11.61 9.35
CA ALA A 92 -18.30 -12.94 9.82
C ALA A 92 -17.70 -14.11 9.02
N ILE A 93 -16.88 -13.84 8.00
CA ILE A 93 -16.25 -14.87 7.18
C ILE A 93 -14.90 -15.23 7.80
N GLU A 94 -14.69 -16.51 8.09
CA GLU A 94 -13.39 -17.05 8.47
C GLU A 94 -12.42 -16.84 7.30
N ASP A 95 -11.22 -16.30 7.59
CA ASP A 95 -10.19 -16.00 6.61
C ASP A 95 -8.78 -16.04 7.22
N ASP A 96 -7.78 -15.87 6.37
CA ASP A 96 -6.36 -15.90 6.73
C ASP A 96 -5.77 -14.50 6.94
N PHE A 97 -6.60 -13.47 7.17
CA PHE A 97 -6.11 -12.09 7.30
C PHE A 97 -5.15 -11.92 8.47
N SER A 98 -5.35 -12.60 9.61
CA SER A 98 -4.47 -12.44 10.77
C SER A 98 -3.02 -12.81 10.46
N ASP A 99 -2.80 -13.84 9.64
CA ASP A 99 -1.44 -14.25 9.23
C ASP A 99 -0.83 -13.22 8.26
N ARG A 100 -1.66 -12.66 7.37
CA ARG A 100 -1.25 -11.60 6.43
C ARG A 100 -0.93 -10.30 7.16
N GLU A 101 -1.70 -9.94 8.18
CA GLU A 101 -1.54 -8.73 8.99
C GLU A 101 -0.18 -8.74 9.70
N ILE A 102 0.24 -9.87 10.28
CA ILE A 102 1.57 -10.01 10.92
C ILE A 102 2.70 -9.66 9.94
N LEU A 103 2.61 -10.15 8.69
CA LEU A 103 3.62 -9.89 7.66
C LEU A 103 3.63 -8.42 7.23
N LEU A 104 2.45 -7.82 7.07
CA LEU A 104 2.32 -6.41 6.72
C LEU A 104 2.81 -5.51 7.87
N ASP A 105 2.45 -5.80 9.11
CA ASP A 105 2.91 -5.08 10.29
C ASP A 105 4.43 -5.08 10.37
N ALA A 106 5.08 -6.23 10.21
CA ALA A 106 6.54 -6.32 10.21
C ALA A 106 7.18 -5.45 9.11
N TYR A 107 6.66 -5.52 7.89
CA TYR A 107 7.20 -4.78 6.75
C TYR A 107 7.01 -3.26 6.86
N PHE A 108 5.83 -2.80 7.24
CA PHE A 108 5.55 -1.37 7.41
C PHE A 108 6.23 -0.80 8.65
N LYS A 109 6.38 -1.61 9.70
CA LYS A 109 7.19 -1.23 10.87
C LYS A 109 8.66 -1.03 10.48
N GLU A 110 9.23 -1.89 9.64
CA GLU A 110 10.61 -1.74 9.18
C GLU A 110 10.81 -0.42 8.40
N MET A 111 9.85 -0.03 7.57
CA MET A 111 9.86 1.29 6.90
C MET A 111 9.77 2.46 7.89
N ALA A 112 8.89 2.38 8.88
CA ALA A 112 8.75 3.44 9.89
C ALA A 112 10.00 3.54 10.78
N ASP A 113 10.56 2.41 11.20
CA ASP A 113 11.79 2.35 11.99
C ASP A 113 12.97 2.89 11.17
N LEU A 114 13.04 2.62 9.85
CA LEU A 114 14.05 3.20 8.95
C LEU A 114 13.96 4.74 8.92
N LEU A 115 12.75 5.29 8.78
CA LEU A 115 12.56 6.75 8.81
C LEU A 115 13.03 7.34 10.12
N LEU A 116 12.68 6.72 11.26
CA LEU A 116 13.10 7.17 12.58
C LEU A 116 14.63 7.11 12.77
N GLN A 117 15.25 5.98 12.44
CA GLN A 117 16.70 5.78 12.57
C GLN A 117 17.52 6.72 11.70
N LYS A 118 16.94 7.17 10.58
CA LYS A 118 17.57 8.08 9.63
C LYS A 118 17.05 9.51 9.75
N GLU A 119 16.40 9.84 10.87
CA GLU A 119 15.91 11.18 11.21
C GLU A 119 15.08 11.82 10.07
N PHE A 120 14.25 11.02 9.41
CA PHE A 120 13.42 11.44 8.27
C PHE A 120 14.22 12.07 7.12
N SER A 121 15.49 11.66 6.94
CA SER A 121 16.33 12.13 5.83
C SER A 121 15.72 11.85 4.47
N ALA A 122 16.11 12.64 3.46
CA ALA A 122 15.62 12.49 2.10
C ALA A 122 15.89 11.09 1.52
N CYS A 123 17.05 10.49 1.79
CA CYS A 123 17.35 9.14 1.31
C CYS A 123 16.52 8.05 1.99
N ALA A 124 16.16 8.21 3.27
CA ALA A 124 15.23 7.29 3.93
C ALA A 124 13.85 7.34 3.27
N TRP A 125 13.37 8.54 2.95
CA TRP A 125 12.14 8.73 2.21
C TRP A 125 12.19 8.16 0.79
N GLU A 126 13.32 8.21 0.09
CA GLU A 126 13.48 7.56 -1.21
C GLU A 126 13.37 6.02 -1.10
N VAL A 127 13.85 5.42 -0.01
CA VAL A 127 13.66 3.97 0.24
C VAL A 127 12.19 3.68 0.50
N VAL A 128 11.51 4.44 1.36
CA VAL A 128 10.08 4.29 1.63
C VAL A 128 9.24 4.48 0.37
N ARG A 129 9.58 5.47 -0.46
CA ARG A 129 8.94 5.71 -1.76
C ARG A 129 9.06 4.50 -2.67
N LYS A 130 10.27 3.96 -2.81
CA LYS A 130 10.56 2.77 -3.62
C LYS A 130 9.77 1.55 -3.15
N GLU A 131 9.74 1.29 -1.85
CA GLU A 131 9.00 0.17 -1.27
C GLU A 131 7.47 0.37 -1.35
N THR A 132 6.97 1.60 -1.22
CA THR A 132 5.55 1.92 -1.42
C THR A 132 5.13 1.69 -2.88
N LEU A 133 5.95 2.15 -3.83
CA LEU A 133 5.77 1.89 -5.26
C LEU A 133 5.76 0.38 -5.57
N ARG A 134 6.65 -0.38 -4.93
CA ARG A 134 6.71 -1.84 -5.05
C ARG A 134 5.41 -2.48 -4.56
N THR A 135 4.91 -2.08 -3.39
CA THR A 135 3.64 -2.58 -2.82
C THR A 135 2.47 -2.28 -3.76
N LEU A 136 2.29 -1.02 -4.17
CA LEU A 136 1.20 -0.63 -5.06
C LEU A 136 1.31 -1.31 -6.43
N GLY A 137 2.52 -1.40 -6.98
CA GLY A 137 2.79 -2.12 -8.22
C GLY A 137 2.44 -3.60 -8.13
N PHE A 138 2.79 -4.25 -7.02
CA PHE A 138 2.47 -5.65 -6.78
C PHE A 138 0.96 -5.88 -6.70
N ILE A 139 0.24 -5.04 -5.95
CA ILE A 139 -1.22 -5.12 -5.84
C ILE A 139 -1.87 -4.91 -7.21
N LEU A 140 -1.43 -3.92 -7.99
CA LEU A 140 -1.99 -3.66 -9.33
C LEU A 140 -1.72 -4.80 -10.33
N GLN A 141 -0.61 -5.52 -10.21
CA GLN A 141 -0.29 -6.62 -11.12
C GLN A 141 -0.99 -7.93 -10.74
N ASN A 142 -1.11 -8.21 -9.44
CA ASN A 142 -1.55 -9.52 -8.96
C ASN A 142 -2.97 -9.53 -8.37
N ALA A 143 -3.50 -8.36 -8.02
CA ALA A 143 -4.75 -8.25 -7.28
C ALA A 143 -5.61 -7.03 -7.68
N SER A 144 -5.45 -6.49 -8.90
CA SER A 144 -6.21 -5.31 -9.37
C SER A 144 -7.73 -5.48 -9.24
N ASP A 145 -8.22 -6.69 -9.51
CA ASP A 145 -9.63 -7.03 -9.38
C ASP A 145 -10.13 -6.88 -7.93
N HIS A 146 -9.25 -7.15 -6.97
CA HIS A 146 -9.49 -7.03 -5.55
C HIS A 146 -9.17 -5.64 -5.00
N LEU A 147 -8.86 -4.64 -5.85
CA LEU A 147 -8.71 -3.24 -5.41
C LEU A 147 -9.99 -2.42 -5.61
N PHE A 148 -10.84 -2.80 -6.57
CA PHE A 148 -12.05 -2.06 -6.96
C PHE A 148 -13.34 -2.90 -6.81
N TRP A 149 -13.37 -3.83 -5.86
CA TRP A 149 -14.48 -4.80 -5.77
C TRP A 149 -15.83 -4.15 -5.47
N THR A 150 -15.86 -3.01 -4.79
CA THR A 150 -17.09 -2.25 -4.48
C THR A 150 -17.77 -1.71 -5.74
N ARG A 151 -17.00 -1.41 -6.81
CA ARG A 151 -17.54 -0.91 -8.09
C ARG A 151 -18.17 -2.00 -8.96
N ARG A 152 -17.88 -3.29 -8.72
CA ARG A 152 -18.36 -4.40 -9.57
C ARG A 152 -19.81 -4.81 -9.31
N HIS A 153 -20.44 -4.36 -8.22
CA HIS A 153 -21.85 -4.68 -7.92
C HIS A 153 -22.88 -3.77 -8.63
N GLY A 154 -22.44 -2.79 -9.43
CA GLY A 154 -23.32 -1.82 -10.08
C GLY A 154 -23.83 -2.16 -11.50
N HIS A 155 -23.38 -3.25 -12.13
CA HIS A 155 -23.79 -3.57 -13.50
C HIS A 155 -24.46 -4.93 -13.66
N LYS A 156 -25.61 -5.10 -12.97
CA LYS A 156 -26.67 -5.93 -13.57
C LYS A 156 -27.21 -5.16 -14.77
N ARG A 157 -26.77 -5.53 -15.97
CA ARG A 157 -27.49 -5.18 -17.22
C ARG A 157 -28.94 -5.62 -17.02
N ARG A 158 -29.86 -4.65 -16.89
CA ARG A 158 -31.29 -4.89 -17.08
C ARG A 158 -31.43 -5.44 -18.51
N ARG A 159 -31.74 -6.73 -18.62
CA ARG A 159 -32.40 -7.27 -19.81
C ARG A 159 -33.86 -6.88 -19.73
#